data_AF-A0A0R3W583-F1
#
_entry.id   AF-A0A0R3W583-F1
#
_cell.length_a   1.000
_cell.length_b   1.000
_cell.length_c   1.000
_cell.angle_alpha   90.00
_cell.angle_beta   90.00
_cell.angle_gamma   90.00
#
_symmetry.space_group_name_H-M   'P 1'
#
loop_
_entity.id
_entity.type
_entity.pdbx_description
1 polymer ?
#
loop_
_entity_poly.entity_id
_entity_poly.type
_entity_poly.pdbx_seq_one_letter_code
_entity_poly.pdbx_strand_id
1 'polypeptide(L)'
;MNRKSNFESDPKYRSYSVAIDKCLKSFEYSNEWADLISSLVRLMKLIQQYDRYDVIPEKRLLGKRLAQCLHPALPPGVHCKTLECFDLIFRIMGPNNLAADISIYGPCLFGLLGPSAMTVKPLLFNLFETYFLPLGDKLRTAFLGLLQGLLPGLEEGSEFFERGNSIIEKFCRAVGLEFFYTCLWQVSFLHVLTHAPSVRHFGTAFILNHFNKRRHLSTQACFFGTSTAVLLESIRCLLDDNVVLVQRDTLDFVILTLPVHLVSSTGSQKQQSRHGQYHHPLEGKITPLEMRNLAVAALTVLLRKDASLNRRLFIWLLGSQAIESADASQNATTVARIALHSNNVSFRLLMMA
;
A
#
# COMPACT_ATOMS: atom_id res chain seq x y z
N MET A 1 7.57 6.61 35.06
CA MET A 1 6.30 6.40 35.81
C MET A 1 5.17 6.81 34.88
N ASN A 2 4.27 5.87 34.56
CA ASN A 2 3.34 5.97 33.43
C ASN A 2 2.19 6.94 33.79
N ARG A 3 1.86 7.97 32.98
CA ARG A 3 0.75 8.92 33.29
C ARG A 3 -0.56 8.22 33.67
N LYS A 4 -0.80 7.02 33.12
CA LYS A 4 -1.90 6.12 33.47
C LYS A 4 -1.99 5.79 34.97
N SER A 5 -0.86 5.53 35.64
CA SER A 5 -0.86 5.19 37.07
C SER A 5 -1.26 6.37 37.96
N ASN A 6 -1.09 7.61 37.47
CA ASN A 6 -1.50 8.81 38.22
C ASN A 6 -3.01 9.08 38.10
N PHE A 7 -3.66 8.64 37.02
CA PHE A 7 -5.10 8.81 36.84
C PHE A 7 -5.92 7.73 37.55
N GLU A 8 -5.41 6.49 37.67
CA GLU A 8 -6.12 5.42 38.37
C GLU A 8 -6.29 5.66 39.89
N SER A 9 -5.49 6.56 40.47
CA SER A 9 -5.69 7.05 41.84
C SER A 9 -6.74 8.16 41.97
N ASP A 10 -7.14 8.83 40.88
CA ASP A 10 -8.12 9.91 40.91
C ASP A 10 -9.55 9.33 41.03
N PRO A 11 -10.31 9.66 42.10
CA PRO A 11 -11.67 9.17 42.28
C PRO A 11 -12.60 9.52 41.12
N LYS A 12 -12.42 10.69 40.48
CA LYS A 12 -13.25 11.11 39.34
C LYS A 12 -12.95 10.28 38.10
N TYR A 13 -11.71 9.83 37.92
CA TYR A 13 -11.35 8.91 36.83
C TYR A 13 -11.91 7.51 37.06
N ARG A 14 -11.95 7.03 38.31
CA ARG A 14 -12.61 5.75 38.65
C ARG A 14 -14.10 5.81 38.35
N SER A 15 -14.78 6.90 38.72
CA SER A 15 -16.18 7.12 38.36
C SER A 15 -16.39 7.14 36.85
N TYR A 16 -15.49 7.80 36.10
CA TYR A 16 -15.51 7.79 34.64
C TYR A 16 -15.37 6.36 34.07
N SER A 17 -14.42 5.58 34.58
CA SER A 17 -14.21 4.19 34.16
C SER A 17 -15.44 3.31 34.37
N VAL A 18 -16.09 3.41 35.53
CA VAL A 18 -17.32 2.67 35.84
C VAL A 18 -18.47 3.12 34.94
N ALA A 19 -18.59 4.43 34.68
CA ALA A 19 -19.61 4.96 33.78
C ALA A 19 -19.42 4.49 32.33
N ILE A 20 -18.17 4.45 31.85
CA ILE A 20 -17.82 3.93 30.52
C ILE A 20 -18.15 2.44 30.42
N ASP A 21 -17.74 1.61 31.38
CA ASP A 21 -18.06 0.18 31.38
C ASP A 21 -19.59 -0.06 31.31
N LYS A 22 -20.36 0.66 32.14
CA LYS A 22 -21.82 0.59 32.12
C LYS A 22 -22.41 1.05 30.78
N CYS A 23 -21.85 2.08 30.16
CA CYS A 23 -22.29 2.56 28.85
C CYS A 23 -21.96 1.55 27.75
N LEU A 24 -20.78 0.91 27.78
CA LEU A 24 -20.37 -0.07 26.77
C LEU A 24 -21.20 -1.35 26.82
N LYS A 25 -21.71 -1.73 28.00
CA LYS A 25 -22.65 -2.86 28.15
C LYS A 25 -23.96 -2.65 27.39
N SER A 26 -24.41 -1.40 27.15
CA SER A 26 -25.67 -1.19 26.39
C SER A 26 -25.58 -1.61 24.93
N PHE A 27 -24.38 -1.71 24.36
CA PHE A 27 -24.17 -2.22 23.00
C PHE A 27 -24.44 -3.72 22.88
N GLU A 28 -24.40 -4.49 23.97
CA GLU A 28 -24.65 -5.94 23.97
C GLU A 28 -26.13 -6.28 23.84
N TYR A 29 -27.00 -5.39 24.30
CA TYR A 29 -28.45 -5.57 24.32
C TYR A 29 -29.17 -4.83 23.18
N SER A 30 -28.40 -4.32 22.20
CA SER A 30 -28.95 -3.62 21.04
C SER A 30 -29.56 -4.64 20.08
N ASN A 31 -30.86 -4.54 19.83
CA ASN A 31 -31.57 -5.46 18.93
C ASN A 31 -31.72 -4.87 17.53
N GLU A 32 -31.75 -3.54 17.44
CA GLU A 32 -31.88 -2.81 16.18
C GLU A 32 -30.72 -1.84 15.95
N TRP A 33 -30.53 -1.44 14.69
CA TRP A 33 -29.49 -0.48 14.33
C TRP A 33 -29.72 0.90 14.99
N ALA A 34 -30.98 1.27 15.28
CA ALA A 34 -31.31 2.51 15.98
C ALA A 34 -30.82 2.53 17.45
N ASP A 35 -30.77 1.36 18.10
CA ASP A 35 -30.23 1.21 19.45
C ASP A 35 -28.73 1.48 19.48
N LEU A 36 -28.01 1.09 18.42
CA LEU A 36 -26.58 1.37 18.27
C LEU A 36 -26.34 2.88 18.16
N ILE A 37 -27.13 3.60 17.36
CA ILE A 37 -27.03 5.07 17.26
C ILE A 37 -27.29 5.72 18.63
N SER A 38 -28.33 5.27 19.33
CA SER A 38 -28.66 5.78 20.67
C SER A 38 -27.52 5.52 21.67
N SER A 39 -26.91 4.34 21.62
CA SER A 39 -25.75 3.97 22.46
C SER A 39 -24.51 4.79 22.11
N LEU A 40 -24.23 5.03 20.82
CA LEU A 40 -23.15 5.90 20.35
C LEU A 40 -23.33 7.34 20.84
N VAL A 41 -24.54 7.91 20.71
CA VAL A 41 -24.83 9.26 21.20
C VAL A 41 -24.61 9.38 22.71
N ARG A 42 -25.07 8.39 23.48
CA ARG A 42 -24.86 8.35 24.93
C ARG A 42 -23.38 8.29 25.29
N LEU A 43 -22.63 7.44 24.59
CA LEU A 43 -21.19 7.28 24.76
C LEU A 43 -20.44 8.58 24.45
N MET A 44 -20.76 9.25 23.34
CA MET A 44 -20.14 10.53 22.97
C MET A 44 -20.38 11.61 24.03
N LYS A 45 -21.61 11.76 24.52
CA LYS A 45 -21.93 12.70 25.60
C LYS A 45 -21.15 12.40 26.87
N LEU A 46 -21.04 11.12 27.23
CA LEU A 46 -20.28 10.69 28.39
C LEU A 46 -18.78 11.02 28.23
N ILE A 47 -18.19 10.73 27.08
CA ILE A 47 -16.79 11.05 26.81
C ILE A 47 -16.55 12.57 26.86
N GLN A 48 -17.45 13.37 26.29
CA GLN A 48 -17.38 14.84 26.35
C GLN A 48 -17.46 15.39 27.77
N GLN A 49 -18.26 14.78 28.65
CA GLN A 49 -18.35 15.18 30.05
C GLN A 49 -17.01 15.02 30.82
N TYR A 50 -16.15 14.13 30.34
CA TYR A 50 -14.86 13.80 30.96
C TYR A 50 -13.66 14.16 30.05
N ASP A 51 -13.84 15.13 29.15
CA ASP A 51 -12.86 15.56 28.12
C ASP A 51 -11.48 15.98 28.65
N ARG A 52 -11.40 16.38 29.92
CA ARG A 52 -10.15 16.67 30.64
C ARG A 52 -9.19 15.47 30.74
N TYR A 53 -9.68 14.25 30.57
CA TYR A 53 -8.87 13.03 30.61
C TYR A 53 -8.55 12.55 29.19
N ASP A 54 -7.27 12.62 28.83
CA ASP A 54 -6.75 12.19 27.53
C ASP A 54 -6.65 10.65 27.40
N VAL A 55 -6.84 9.91 28.49
CA VAL A 55 -6.82 8.44 28.52
C VAL A 55 -8.23 7.88 28.66
N ILE A 56 -8.77 7.32 27.58
CA ILE A 56 -10.11 6.71 27.60
C ILE A 56 -10.08 5.34 28.30
N PRO A 57 -10.93 5.11 29.32
CA PRO A 57 -11.08 3.81 29.97
C PRO A 57 -11.56 2.71 29.01
N GLU A 58 -11.30 1.44 29.35
CA GLU A 58 -11.80 0.28 28.60
C GLU A 58 -11.54 0.31 27.07
N LYS A 59 -10.44 0.95 26.65
CA LYS A 59 -10.11 1.21 25.23
C LYS A 59 -10.25 0.00 24.30
N ARG A 60 -9.94 -1.20 24.77
CA ARG A 60 -10.08 -2.44 23.98
C ARG A 60 -11.53 -2.82 23.75
N LEU A 61 -12.35 -2.76 24.79
CA LEU A 61 -13.79 -3.04 24.67
C LEU A 61 -14.47 -1.96 23.84
N LEU A 62 -14.13 -0.69 24.08
CA LEU A 62 -14.57 0.44 23.26
C LEU A 62 -14.27 0.21 21.78
N GLY A 63 -13.02 -0.10 21.44
CA GLY A 63 -12.61 -0.40 20.07
C GLY A 63 -13.44 -1.53 19.45
N LYS A 64 -13.71 -2.61 20.19
CA LYS A 64 -14.57 -3.72 19.74
C LYS A 64 -16.00 -3.26 19.45
N ARG A 65 -16.61 -2.44 20.31
CA ARG A 65 -17.98 -1.92 20.11
C ARG A 65 -18.05 -1.00 18.89
N LEU A 66 -17.08 -0.11 18.72
CA LEU A 66 -17.02 0.74 17.53
C LEU A 66 -16.81 -0.08 16.25
N ALA A 67 -15.98 -1.13 16.29
CA ALA A 67 -15.80 -2.04 15.17
C ALA A 67 -17.11 -2.73 14.76
N GLN A 68 -17.91 -3.17 15.74
CA GLN A 68 -19.24 -3.74 15.48
C GLN A 68 -20.15 -2.75 14.76
N CYS A 69 -20.13 -1.48 15.18
CA CYS A 69 -20.91 -0.43 14.53
C CYS A 69 -20.44 -0.10 13.10
N LEU A 70 -19.26 -0.55 12.68
CA LEU A 70 -18.74 -0.41 11.30
C LEU A 70 -18.97 -1.66 10.43
N HIS A 71 -19.73 -2.65 10.92
CA HIS A 71 -20.00 -3.87 10.16
C HIS A 71 -20.73 -3.56 8.82
N PRO A 72 -20.34 -4.17 7.68
CA PRO A 72 -20.92 -3.85 6.37
C PRO A 72 -22.45 -4.08 6.26
N ALA A 73 -23.00 -4.98 7.08
CA ALA A 73 -24.45 -5.24 7.12
C ALA A 73 -25.27 -4.13 7.82
N LEU A 74 -24.63 -3.15 8.46
CA LEU A 74 -25.30 -2.04 9.13
C LEU A 74 -25.51 -0.86 8.18
N PRO A 75 -26.56 -0.05 8.40
CA PRO A 75 -26.85 1.07 7.52
C PRO A 75 -25.81 2.20 7.66
N PRO A 76 -25.59 3.00 6.59
CA PRO A 76 -24.60 4.09 6.59
C PRO A 76 -24.75 5.09 7.72
N GLY A 77 -25.97 5.33 8.22
CA GLY A 77 -26.21 6.22 9.36
C GLY A 77 -25.48 5.77 10.65
N VAL A 78 -25.38 4.46 10.89
CA VAL A 78 -24.60 3.93 12.03
C VAL A 78 -23.12 4.15 11.80
N HIS A 79 -22.63 3.93 10.57
CA HIS A 79 -21.23 4.15 10.21
C HIS A 79 -20.84 5.62 10.42
N CYS A 80 -21.60 6.56 9.85
CA CYS A 80 -21.37 7.99 10.01
C CYS A 80 -21.29 8.39 11.49
N LYS A 81 -22.25 7.92 12.30
CA LYS A 81 -22.26 8.23 13.73
C LYS A 81 -21.08 7.63 14.49
N THR A 82 -20.62 6.47 14.06
CA THR A 82 -19.42 5.83 14.62
C THR A 82 -18.16 6.63 14.27
N LEU A 83 -18.05 7.15 13.04
CA LEU A 83 -16.93 8.00 12.64
C LEU A 83 -16.91 9.34 13.39
N GLU A 84 -18.08 9.93 13.70
CA GLU A 84 -18.16 11.08 14.62
C GLU A 84 -17.67 10.74 16.03
N CYS A 85 -17.95 9.53 16.52
CA CYS A 85 -17.45 9.07 17.81
C CYS A 85 -15.92 8.91 17.78
N PHE A 86 -15.36 8.34 16.71
CA PHE A 86 -13.91 8.28 16.51
C PHE A 86 -13.26 9.66 16.47
N ASP A 87 -13.85 10.61 15.75
CA ASP A 87 -13.36 11.99 15.69
C ASP A 87 -13.26 12.62 17.10
N LEU A 88 -14.30 12.48 17.93
CA LEU A 88 -14.27 12.92 19.31
C LEU A 88 -13.17 12.23 20.13
N ILE A 89 -13.07 10.91 20.02
CA ILE A 89 -12.08 10.09 20.74
C ILE A 89 -10.66 10.54 20.38
N PHE A 90 -10.34 10.66 19.09
CA PHE A 90 -9.00 11.03 18.64
C PHE A 90 -8.64 12.47 19.01
N ARG A 91 -9.61 13.39 18.99
CA ARG A 91 -9.42 14.76 19.47
C ARG A 91 -9.01 14.81 20.95
N ILE A 92 -9.66 14.04 21.81
CA ILE A 92 -9.37 14.00 23.26
C ILE A 92 -8.05 13.27 23.55
N MET A 93 -7.82 12.14 22.88
CA MET A 93 -6.60 11.35 23.09
C MET A 93 -5.34 12.08 22.64
N GLY A 94 -5.43 12.85 21.56
CA GLY A 94 -4.29 13.48 20.92
C GLY A 94 -3.35 12.49 20.22
N PRO A 95 -2.33 12.99 19.50
CA PRO A 95 -1.54 12.18 18.57
C PRO A 95 -0.65 11.15 19.27
N ASN A 96 -0.17 11.41 20.48
CA ASN A 96 0.72 10.48 21.19
C ASN A 96 -0.02 9.24 21.70
N ASN A 97 -1.20 9.43 22.31
CA ASN A 97 -2.00 8.30 22.78
C ASN A 97 -2.61 7.55 21.59
N LEU A 98 -3.03 8.27 20.53
CA LEU A 98 -3.48 7.63 19.29
C LEU A 98 -2.38 6.75 18.69
N ALA A 99 -1.14 7.24 18.59
CA ALA A 99 -0.01 6.46 18.07
C ALA A 99 0.23 5.16 18.86
N ALA A 100 0.11 5.21 20.19
CA ALA A 100 0.24 4.03 21.04
C ALA A 100 -0.92 3.03 20.87
N ASP A 101 -2.10 3.52 20.50
CA ASP A 101 -3.34 2.74 20.41
C ASP A 101 -3.82 2.50 18.96
N ILE A 102 -2.96 2.73 17.96
CA ILE A 102 -3.28 2.46 16.54
C ILE A 102 -3.73 1.01 16.35
N SER A 103 -3.11 0.04 17.02
CA SER A 103 -3.47 -1.38 16.89
C SER A 103 -4.88 -1.70 17.42
N ILE A 104 -5.48 -0.81 18.21
CA ILE A 104 -6.83 -0.98 18.74
C ILE A 104 -7.84 -0.39 17.75
N TYR A 105 -7.62 0.84 17.30
CA TYR A 105 -8.61 1.58 16.50
C TYR A 105 -8.38 1.47 14.98
N GLY A 106 -7.12 1.42 14.55
CA GLY A 106 -6.70 1.39 13.15
C GLY A 106 -7.32 0.26 12.34
N PRO A 107 -7.22 -1.03 12.76
CA PRO A 107 -7.76 -2.15 11.99
C PRO A 107 -9.24 -2.02 11.64
N CYS A 108 -10.03 -1.35 12.49
CA CYS A 108 -11.46 -1.14 12.28
C CYS A 108 -11.74 -0.10 11.19
N LEU A 109 -10.87 0.90 11.05
CA LEU A 109 -11.02 2.00 10.11
C LEU A 109 -10.37 1.71 8.77
N PHE A 110 -9.23 1.01 8.76
CA PHE A 110 -8.45 0.80 7.54
C PHE A 110 -9.24 0.01 6.49
N GLY A 111 -9.98 -1.03 6.88
CA GLY A 111 -10.78 -1.83 5.95
C GLY A 111 -12.09 -1.19 5.47
N LEU A 112 -12.43 0.02 5.93
CA LEU A 112 -13.78 0.57 5.74
C LEU A 112 -13.99 1.23 4.38
N LEU A 113 -12.96 1.82 3.77
CA LEU A 113 -13.11 2.71 2.61
C LEU A 113 -13.80 2.03 1.42
N GLY A 114 -13.32 0.85 1.02
CA GLY A 114 -13.85 0.09 -0.11
C GLY A 114 -15.35 -0.23 0.00
N PRO A 115 -15.81 -0.92 1.06
CA PRO A 115 -17.21 -1.30 1.21
C PRO A 115 -18.15 -0.15 1.66
N SER A 116 -17.61 1.02 2.03
CA SER A 116 -18.42 2.10 2.60
C SER A 116 -19.29 2.83 1.58
N ALA A 117 -20.47 3.27 2.01
CA ALA A 117 -21.35 4.11 1.22
C ALA A 117 -20.73 5.50 0.94
N MET A 118 -21.17 6.16 -0.13
CA MET A 118 -20.63 7.46 -0.56
C MET A 118 -20.71 8.53 0.54
N THR A 119 -21.73 8.49 1.39
CA THR A 119 -21.90 9.44 2.51
C THR A 119 -20.89 9.22 3.65
N VAL A 120 -20.32 8.02 3.77
CA VAL A 120 -19.37 7.64 4.84
C VAL A 120 -17.93 8.01 4.44
N LYS A 121 -17.59 7.88 3.14
CA LYS A 121 -16.24 8.11 2.62
C LYS A 121 -15.65 9.49 3.00
N PRO A 122 -16.37 10.62 2.89
CA PRO A 122 -15.83 11.93 3.30
C PRO A 122 -15.42 11.99 4.78
N LEU A 123 -16.23 11.40 5.67
CA LEU A 123 -15.95 11.36 7.11
C LEU A 123 -14.71 10.51 7.39
N LEU A 124 -14.56 9.38 6.68
CA LEU A 124 -13.40 8.51 6.83
C LEU A 124 -12.12 9.19 6.33
N PHE A 125 -12.16 9.85 5.17
CA PHE A 125 -11.02 10.64 4.69
C PHE A 125 -10.64 11.74 5.68
N ASN A 126 -11.62 12.46 6.26
CA ASN A 126 -11.35 13.47 7.28
C ASN A 126 -10.58 12.89 8.48
N LEU A 127 -10.95 11.68 8.95
CA LEU A 127 -10.23 11.02 10.04
C LEU A 127 -8.78 10.71 9.66
N PHE A 128 -8.56 10.16 8.47
CA PHE A 128 -7.21 9.84 7.99
C PHE A 128 -6.35 11.09 7.84
N GLU A 129 -6.87 12.16 7.25
CA GLU A 129 -6.14 13.43 7.06
C GLU A 129 -5.87 14.16 8.38
N THR A 130 -6.84 14.16 9.30
CA THR A 130 -6.74 14.94 10.55
C THR A 130 -5.92 14.24 11.61
N TYR A 131 -6.04 12.91 11.74
CA TYR A 131 -5.51 12.19 12.90
C TYR A 131 -4.40 11.20 12.56
N PHE A 132 -4.43 10.55 11.39
CA PHE A 132 -3.41 9.55 11.02
C PHE A 132 -2.24 10.17 10.24
N LEU A 133 -2.52 11.08 9.31
CA LEU A 133 -1.49 11.73 8.50
C LEU A 133 -0.44 12.47 9.35
N PRO A 134 -0.80 13.23 10.41
CA PRO A 134 0.19 13.92 11.24
C PRO A 134 1.05 12.99 12.10
N LEU A 135 0.74 11.68 12.19
CA LEU A 135 1.55 10.73 12.96
C LEU A 135 2.91 10.43 12.31
N GLY A 136 3.01 10.63 10.98
CA GLY A 136 4.25 10.41 10.21
C GLY A 136 4.89 9.05 10.52
N ASP A 137 6.16 9.06 10.93
CA ASP A 137 6.92 7.85 11.23
C ASP A 137 6.32 6.97 12.34
N LYS A 138 5.52 7.52 13.26
CA LYS A 138 4.85 6.73 14.31
C LYS A 138 3.82 5.75 13.73
N LEU A 139 3.40 5.94 12.49
CA LEU A 139 2.44 5.09 11.80
C LEU A 139 3.09 3.85 11.17
N ARG A 140 4.42 3.79 11.03
CA ARG A 140 5.14 2.77 10.25
C ARG A 140 4.73 1.33 10.60
N THR A 141 4.51 1.01 11.88
CA THR A 141 4.13 -0.35 12.32
C THR A 141 2.75 -0.79 11.84
N ALA A 142 1.86 0.16 11.56
CA ALA A 142 0.48 -0.09 11.12
C ALA A 142 0.23 0.39 9.69
N PHE A 143 1.22 1.01 9.05
CA PHE A 143 1.06 1.68 7.77
C PHE A 143 0.68 0.73 6.65
N LEU A 144 1.21 -0.50 6.66
CA LEU A 144 0.85 -1.51 5.66
C LEU A 144 -0.66 -1.75 5.61
N GLY A 145 -1.31 -1.89 6.77
CA GLY A 145 -2.75 -2.07 6.87
C GLY A 145 -3.53 -0.82 6.44
N LEU A 146 -3.06 0.37 6.80
CA LEU A 146 -3.67 1.62 6.34
C LEU A 146 -3.58 1.77 4.82
N LEU A 147 -2.40 1.50 4.24
CA LEU A 147 -2.17 1.62 2.81
C LEU A 147 -3.11 0.68 2.03
N GLN A 148 -3.22 -0.59 2.45
CA GLN A 148 -4.19 -1.53 1.92
C GLN A 148 -5.62 -0.97 1.96
N GLY A 149 -5.97 -0.31 3.06
CA GLY A 149 -7.27 0.34 3.24
C GLY A 149 -7.53 1.57 2.38
N LEU A 150 -6.48 2.29 1.99
CA LEU A 150 -6.57 3.52 1.18
C LEU A 150 -6.61 3.25 -0.32
N LEU A 151 -6.04 2.14 -0.80
CA LEU A 151 -5.98 1.82 -2.24
C LEU A 151 -7.33 1.81 -2.97
N PRO A 152 -8.47 1.41 -2.36
CA PRO A 152 -9.79 1.58 -2.99
C PRO A 152 -10.14 3.04 -3.33
N GLY A 153 -9.47 4.03 -2.73
CA GLY A 153 -9.60 5.43 -3.09
C GLY A 153 -9.02 5.78 -4.47
N LEU A 154 -8.30 4.86 -5.12
CA LEU A 154 -7.76 4.99 -6.48
C LEU A 154 -8.63 4.31 -7.53
N GLU A 155 -9.88 3.99 -7.21
CA GLU A 155 -10.84 3.49 -8.18
C GLU A 155 -11.13 4.55 -9.26
N GLU A 156 -10.68 4.28 -10.49
CA GLU A 156 -10.87 5.20 -11.62
C GLU A 156 -12.35 5.48 -11.88
N GLY A 157 -12.68 6.75 -12.11
CA GLY A 157 -14.07 7.20 -12.30
C GLY A 157 -14.85 7.41 -11.00
N SER A 158 -14.28 7.10 -9.83
CA SER A 158 -14.86 7.44 -8.54
C SER A 158 -14.83 8.95 -8.30
N GLU A 159 -15.90 9.51 -7.72
CA GLU A 159 -15.94 10.93 -7.29
C GLU A 159 -14.84 11.28 -6.28
N PHE A 160 -14.32 10.28 -5.57
CA PHE A 160 -13.27 10.44 -4.57
C PHE A 160 -11.86 10.16 -5.12
N PHE A 161 -11.70 9.85 -6.40
CA PHE A 161 -10.41 9.47 -6.99
C PHE A 161 -9.32 10.52 -6.72
N GLU A 162 -9.60 11.79 -7.03
CA GLU A 162 -8.63 12.89 -6.82
C GLU A 162 -8.23 13.05 -5.35
N ARG A 163 -9.21 12.91 -4.44
CA ARG A 163 -8.96 12.97 -2.99
C ARG A 163 -8.16 11.75 -2.51
N GLY A 164 -8.46 10.57 -3.03
CA GLY A 164 -7.74 9.32 -2.77
C GLY A 164 -6.29 9.39 -3.25
N ASN A 165 -6.06 9.89 -4.45
CA ASN A 165 -4.71 10.09 -4.96
C ASN A 165 -3.93 11.11 -4.10
N SER A 166 -4.55 12.26 -3.81
CA SER A 166 -3.93 13.29 -2.98
C SER A 166 -3.56 12.80 -1.58
N ILE A 167 -4.44 12.06 -0.90
CA ILE A 167 -4.16 11.59 0.46
C ILE A 167 -3.02 10.54 0.47
N ILE A 168 -2.97 9.64 -0.52
CA ILE A 168 -1.91 8.64 -0.63
C ILE A 168 -0.56 9.32 -0.91
N GLU A 169 -0.51 10.36 -1.76
CA GLU A 169 0.69 11.17 -1.97
C GLU A 169 1.17 11.85 -0.68
N LYS A 170 0.25 12.42 0.10
CA LYS A 170 0.57 13.03 1.40
C LYS A 170 1.16 11.98 2.36
N PHE A 171 0.56 10.79 2.43
CA PHE A 171 1.09 9.70 3.26
C PHE A 171 2.46 9.23 2.78
N CYS A 172 2.69 9.11 1.47
CA CYS A 172 3.99 8.78 0.89
C CYS A 172 5.10 9.72 1.39
N ARG A 173 4.82 11.02 1.48
CA ARG A 173 5.75 12.00 2.05
C ARG A 173 5.88 11.88 3.57
N ALA A 174 4.77 11.64 4.28
CA ALA A 174 4.72 11.62 5.74
C ALA A 174 5.47 10.42 6.38
N VAL A 175 5.44 9.23 5.75
CA VAL A 175 6.14 8.03 6.26
C VAL A 175 7.52 7.82 5.63
N GLY A 176 7.89 8.66 4.66
CA GLY A 176 9.10 8.54 3.86
C GLY A 176 8.90 7.67 2.61
N LEU A 177 9.44 8.15 1.48
CA LEU A 177 9.16 7.58 0.16
C LEU A 177 9.62 6.11 0.04
N GLU A 178 10.84 5.79 0.44
CA GLU A 178 11.36 4.41 0.34
C GLU A 178 10.56 3.42 1.17
N PHE A 179 10.16 3.82 2.39
CA PHE A 179 9.31 3.00 3.24
C PHE A 179 7.92 2.81 2.62
N PHE A 180 7.33 3.89 2.13
CA PHE A 180 6.04 3.85 1.43
C PHE A 180 6.04 2.87 0.27
N TYR A 181 7.00 2.98 -0.66
CA TYR A 181 7.06 2.08 -1.82
C TYR A 181 7.36 0.63 -1.41
N THR A 182 8.17 0.41 -0.35
CA THR A 182 8.33 -0.94 0.21
C THR A 182 6.98 -1.52 0.65
N CYS A 183 6.18 -0.75 1.38
CA CYS A 183 4.84 -1.18 1.79
C CYS A 183 3.92 -1.38 0.58
N LEU A 184 4.00 -0.54 -0.44
CA LEU A 184 3.18 -0.69 -1.65
C LEU A 184 3.50 -2.01 -2.38
N TRP A 185 4.78 -2.36 -2.52
CA TRP A 185 5.20 -3.65 -3.06
C TRP A 185 4.72 -4.82 -2.20
N GLN A 186 4.80 -4.71 -0.87
CA GLN A 186 4.30 -5.74 0.06
C GLN A 186 2.78 -5.94 -0.04
N VAL A 187 2.02 -4.85 -0.12
CA VAL A 187 0.56 -4.90 -0.29
C VAL A 187 0.20 -5.60 -1.60
N SER A 188 0.87 -5.23 -2.70
CA SER A 188 0.66 -5.88 -4.00
C SER A 188 0.95 -7.39 -3.94
N PHE A 189 2.04 -7.81 -3.28
CA PHE A 189 2.36 -9.22 -3.06
C PHE A 189 1.29 -9.94 -2.22
N LEU A 190 0.89 -9.39 -1.06
CA LEU A 190 -0.09 -10.00 -0.17
C LEU A 190 -1.48 -10.15 -0.84
N HIS A 191 -1.86 -9.21 -1.70
CA HIS A 191 -3.13 -9.27 -2.43
C HIS A 191 -3.15 -10.25 -3.60
N VAL A 192 -1.98 -10.63 -4.13
CA VAL A 192 -1.91 -11.79 -5.05
C VAL A 192 -2.33 -13.04 -4.30
N LEU A 193 -1.87 -13.20 -3.05
CA LEU A 193 -2.19 -14.36 -2.21
C LEU A 193 -3.66 -14.38 -1.72
N THR A 194 -4.30 -13.22 -1.57
CA THR A 194 -5.66 -13.10 -1.01
C THR A 194 -6.74 -12.80 -2.06
N HIS A 195 -6.42 -12.88 -3.36
CA HIS A 195 -7.36 -12.75 -4.49
C HIS A 195 -8.16 -11.44 -4.56
N ALA A 196 -7.54 -10.28 -4.30
CA ALA A 196 -8.19 -8.96 -4.47
C ALA A 196 -7.72 -8.23 -5.76
N PRO A 197 -8.35 -8.45 -6.94
CA PRO A 197 -7.85 -7.99 -8.23
C PRO A 197 -7.76 -6.46 -8.38
N SER A 198 -8.77 -5.72 -7.93
CA SER A 198 -8.83 -4.27 -8.11
C SER A 198 -7.70 -3.55 -7.37
N VAL A 199 -7.40 -3.97 -6.14
CA VAL A 199 -6.39 -3.35 -5.27
C VAL A 199 -4.98 -3.48 -5.88
N ARG A 200 -4.68 -4.61 -6.52
CA ARG A 200 -3.38 -4.84 -7.17
C ARG A 200 -3.17 -3.89 -8.34
N HIS A 201 -4.19 -3.72 -9.17
CA HIS A 201 -4.12 -2.79 -10.30
C HIS A 201 -4.00 -1.34 -9.83
N PHE A 202 -4.73 -0.94 -8.79
CA PHE A 202 -4.59 0.41 -8.20
C PHE A 202 -3.15 0.68 -7.74
N GLY A 203 -2.50 -0.29 -7.10
CA GLY A 203 -1.12 -0.16 -6.67
C GLY A 203 -0.13 -0.02 -7.84
N THR A 204 -0.23 -0.88 -8.87
CA THR A 204 0.68 -0.82 -10.03
C THR A 204 0.47 0.44 -10.87
N ALA A 205 -0.78 0.82 -11.09
CA ALA A 205 -1.13 2.05 -11.80
C ALA A 205 -0.61 3.29 -11.05
N PHE A 206 -0.74 3.33 -9.72
CA PHE A 206 -0.19 4.41 -8.90
C PHE A 206 1.32 4.56 -9.09
N ILE A 207 2.09 3.47 -9.07
CA ILE A 207 3.55 3.49 -9.30
C ILE A 207 3.88 4.08 -10.67
N LEU A 208 3.22 3.61 -11.73
CA LEU A 208 3.48 4.07 -13.09
C LEU A 208 3.10 5.54 -13.30
N ASN A 209 1.97 5.97 -12.73
CA ASN A 209 1.50 7.35 -12.86
C ASN A 209 2.41 8.35 -12.15
N HIS A 210 3.08 7.93 -11.08
CA HIS A 210 4.01 8.77 -10.33
C HIS A 210 5.46 8.67 -10.84
N PHE A 211 5.77 7.66 -11.66
CA PHE A 211 7.11 7.48 -12.22
C PHE A 211 7.35 8.43 -13.40
N ASN A 212 8.30 9.36 -13.25
CA ASN A 212 8.61 10.32 -14.30
C ASN A 212 9.62 9.74 -15.30
N LYS A 213 9.14 9.33 -16.48
CA LYS A 213 9.95 8.76 -17.58
C LYS A 213 11.04 9.69 -18.13
N ARG A 214 10.95 11.00 -17.88
CA ARG A 214 11.92 12.01 -18.35
C ARG A 214 13.06 12.24 -17.37
N ARG A 215 12.94 11.76 -16.13
CA ARG A 215 13.97 11.92 -15.08
C ARG A 215 14.85 10.69 -15.01
N HIS A 216 16.12 10.90 -14.66
CA HIS A 216 17.07 9.80 -14.51
C HIS A 216 16.65 8.88 -13.35
N LEU A 217 16.80 7.56 -13.54
CA LEU A 217 16.35 6.54 -12.60
C LEU A 217 16.96 6.69 -11.20
N SER A 218 18.23 7.11 -11.12
CA SER A 218 18.91 7.38 -9.85
C SER A 218 18.25 8.45 -8.99
N THR A 219 17.58 9.43 -9.59
CA THR A 219 16.85 10.49 -8.87
C THR A 219 15.50 10.01 -8.33
N GLN A 220 15.06 8.82 -8.75
CA GLN A 220 13.79 8.19 -8.41
C GLN A 220 14.01 6.80 -7.80
N ALA A 221 15.15 6.59 -7.13
CA ALA A 221 15.47 5.32 -6.50
C ALA A 221 14.45 4.88 -5.43
N CYS A 222 13.66 5.82 -4.89
CA CYS A 222 12.65 5.54 -3.89
C CYS A 222 11.58 4.54 -4.34
N PHE A 223 11.29 4.45 -5.65
CA PHE A 223 10.32 3.49 -6.21
C PHE A 223 10.74 2.04 -6.00
N PHE A 224 12.02 1.75 -5.76
CA PHE A 224 12.50 0.41 -5.47
C PHE A 224 12.27 -0.02 -4.01
N GLY A 225 11.91 0.94 -3.16
CA GLY A 225 11.81 0.74 -1.72
C GLY A 225 13.15 0.43 -1.05
N THR A 226 13.06 -0.04 0.19
CA THR A 226 14.19 -0.35 1.09
C THR A 226 14.71 -1.77 0.92
N SER A 227 13.89 -2.69 0.40
CA SER A 227 14.22 -4.11 0.27
C SER A 227 14.07 -4.58 -1.18
N THR A 228 15.22 -4.85 -1.82
CA THR A 228 15.26 -5.42 -3.17
C THR A 228 14.61 -6.81 -3.23
N ALA A 229 14.70 -7.60 -2.16
CA ALA A 229 14.05 -8.90 -2.10
C ALA A 229 12.52 -8.80 -2.16
N VAL A 230 11.94 -7.85 -1.41
CA VAL A 230 10.49 -7.56 -1.45
C VAL A 230 10.09 -7.12 -2.85
N LEU A 231 10.81 -6.16 -3.44
CA LEU A 231 10.54 -5.68 -4.79
C LEU A 231 10.50 -6.83 -5.81
N LEU A 232 11.55 -7.66 -5.84
CA LEU A 232 11.68 -8.72 -6.81
C LEU A 232 10.61 -9.81 -6.64
N GLU A 233 10.30 -10.19 -5.40
CA GLU A 233 9.26 -11.17 -5.14
C GLU A 233 7.87 -10.63 -5.51
N SER A 234 7.59 -9.36 -5.19
CA SER A 234 6.36 -8.69 -5.62
C SER A 234 6.22 -8.67 -7.14
N ILE A 235 7.26 -8.29 -7.87
CA ILE A 235 7.23 -8.26 -9.34
C ILE A 235 6.99 -9.66 -9.90
N ARG A 236 7.66 -10.69 -9.37
CA ARG A 236 7.46 -12.08 -9.81
C ARG A 236 6.01 -12.53 -9.67
N CYS A 237 5.39 -12.23 -8.53
CA CYS A 237 3.98 -12.55 -8.30
C CYS A 237 3.03 -11.75 -9.21
N LEU A 238 3.34 -10.48 -9.48
CA LEU A 238 2.50 -9.62 -10.34
C LEU A 238 2.63 -9.96 -11.83
N LEU A 239 3.75 -10.53 -12.27
CA LEU A 239 3.90 -11.07 -13.64
C LEU A 239 3.04 -12.32 -13.86
N ASP A 240 2.82 -13.12 -12.82
CA ASP A 240 1.96 -14.30 -12.86
C ASP A 240 0.48 -14.00 -12.53
N ASP A 241 0.10 -12.72 -12.43
CA ASP A 241 -1.23 -12.31 -12.01
C ASP A 241 -2.34 -12.79 -12.96
N ASN A 242 -3.56 -12.93 -12.42
CA ASN A 242 -4.74 -13.26 -13.21
C ASN A 242 -5.34 -12.07 -13.95
N VAL A 243 -4.99 -10.85 -13.55
CA VAL A 243 -5.47 -9.60 -14.17
C VAL A 243 -4.44 -9.12 -15.19
N VAL A 244 -4.84 -9.10 -16.46
CA VAL A 244 -3.99 -8.66 -17.59
C VAL A 244 -3.45 -7.25 -17.39
N LEU A 245 -4.25 -6.33 -16.84
CA LEU A 245 -3.81 -4.96 -16.57
C LEU A 245 -2.68 -4.89 -15.56
N VAL A 246 -2.69 -5.75 -14.53
CA VAL A 246 -1.61 -5.84 -13.53
C VAL A 246 -0.32 -6.34 -14.18
N GLN A 247 -0.39 -7.38 -15.01
CA GLN A 247 0.76 -7.90 -15.75
C GLN A 247 1.32 -6.84 -16.70
N ARG A 248 0.44 -6.12 -17.41
CA ARG A 248 0.82 -5.04 -18.32
C ARG A 248 1.56 -3.94 -17.59
N ASP A 249 1.00 -3.45 -16.49
CA ASP A 249 1.60 -2.36 -15.72
C ASP A 249 2.95 -2.79 -15.10
N THR A 250 3.04 -4.05 -14.65
CA THR A 250 4.27 -4.62 -14.11
C THR A 250 5.37 -4.73 -15.17
N LEU A 251 5.03 -5.19 -16.38
CA LEU A 251 5.98 -5.22 -17.50
C LEU A 251 6.40 -3.80 -17.90
N ASP A 252 5.48 -2.84 -17.96
CA ASP A 252 5.82 -1.44 -18.23
C ASP A 252 6.79 -0.88 -17.18
N PHE A 253 6.60 -1.21 -15.90
CA PHE A 253 7.53 -0.82 -14.84
C PHE A 253 8.92 -1.46 -15.02
N VAL A 254 8.96 -2.77 -15.29
CA VAL A 254 10.20 -3.54 -15.45
C VAL A 254 10.99 -3.10 -16.69
N ILE A 255 10.32 -2.78 -17.80
CA ILE A 255 10.93 -2.18 -19.00
C ILE A 255 11.64 -0.86 -18.66
N LEU A 256 11.01 -0.02 -17.85
CA LEU A 256 11.53 1.30 -17.49
C LEU A 256 12.66 1.25 -16.46
N THR A 257 12.67 0.25 -15.58
CA THR A 257 13.45 0.31 -14.33
C THR A 257 14.38 -0.87 -14.08
N LEU A 258 14.27 -1.97 -14.82
CA LEU A 258 15.00 -3.21 -14.55
C LEU A 258 15.49 -3.86 -15.86
N PRO A 259 16.46 -3.27 -16.57
CA PRO A 259 17.00 -3.87 -17.77
C PRO A 259 17.66 -5.23 -17.46
N VAL A 260 17.43 -6.24 -18.32
CA VAL A 260 17.94 -7.62 -18.11
C VAL A 260 19.48 -7.67 -17.98
N HIS A 261 20.20 -6.78 -18.69
CA HIS A 261 21.66 -6.71 -18.66
C HIS A 261 22.24 -6.11 -17.37
N LEU A 262 21.41 -5.65 -16.44
CA LEU A 262 21.83 -5.05 -15.16
C LEU A 262 22.78 -5.96 -14.35
N VAL A 263 22.70 -7.28 -14.57
CA VAL A 263 23.47 -8.27 -13.83
C VAL A 263 24.79 -8.67 -14.52
N SER A 264 24.96 -8.30 -15.79
CA SER A 264 26.14 -8.68 -16.59
C SER A 264 27.40 -7.85 -16.27
N SER A 265 27.30 -6.81 -15.44
CA SER A 265 28.38 -5.86 -15.15
C SER A 265 29.48 -6.37 -14.21
N THR A 266 29.47 -7.65 -13.82
CA THR A 266 30.33 -8.16 -12.73
C THR A 266 31.76 -8.58 -13.13
N GLY A 267 32.17 -8.50 -14.39
CA GLY A 267 33.46 -9.07 -14.83
C GLY A 267 34.46 -8.12 -15.49
N SER A 268 34.07 -7.37 -16.52
CA SER A 268 35.07 -6.94 -17.54
C SER A 268 34.95 -5.50 -18.04
N GLN A 269 34.02 -4.68 -17.53
CA GLN A 269 33.80 -3.30 -18.00
C GLN A 269 34.08 -2.21 -16.94
N LYS A 270 34.96 -2.47 -15.96
CA LYS A 270 35.39 -1.44 -15.00
C LYS A 270 36.27 -0.34 -15.59
N GLN A 271 36.63 -0.38 -16.88
CA GLN A 271 37.65 0.53 -17.48
C GLN A 271 37.12 1.63 -18.41
N GLN A 272 35.81 1.81 -18.60
CA GLN A 272 35.31 2.95 -19.42
C GLN A 272 34.08 3.65 -18.82
N SER A 273 34.08 3.93 -17.52
CA SER A 273 33.15 4.93 -16.97
C SER A 273 33.85 6.27 -16.87
N ARG A 274 33.59 7.13 -17.87
CA ARG A 274 33.93 8.55 -17.85
C ARG A 274 33.30 9.21 -16.60
N HIS A 275 34.02 10.14 -15.99
CA HIS A 275 33.54 10.97 -14.88
C HIS A 275 32.13 11.52 -15.18
N GLY A 276 31.13 11.15 -14.36
CA GLY A 276 29.78 11.72 -14.41
C GLY A 276 28.63 10.79 -14.86
N GLN A 277 28.85 9.48 -15.07
CA GLN A 277 27.75 8.56 -15.36
C GLN A 277 26.95 8.20 -14.10
N TYR A 278 25.65 8.45 -14.14
CA TYR A 278 24.72 8.00 -13.10
C TYR A 278 24.63 6.47 -13.10
N HIS A 279 25.02 5.84 -12.00
CA HIS A 279 24.87 4.40 -11.79
C HIS A 279 23.42 4.00 -11.56
N HIS A 280 23.05 2.79 -11.98
CA HIS A 280 21.73 2.24 -11.74
C HIS A 280 21.54 1.95 -10.23
N PRO A 281 20.43 2.35 -9.57
CA PRO A 281 20.28 2.21 -8.11
C PRO A 281 20.33 0.78 -7.56
N LEU A 282 20.06 -0.19 -8.43
CA LEU A 282 20.08 -1.64 -8.14
C LEU A 282 21.32 -2.35 -8.71
N GLU A 283 22.29 -1.62 -9.27
CA GLU A 283 23.53 -2.22 -9.74
C GLU A 283 24.27 -2.92 -8.58
N GLY A 284 24.65 -4.18 -8.79
CA GLY A 284 25.28 -5.01 -7.76
C GLY A 284 24.37 -5.48 -6.62
N LYS A 285 23.08 -5.09 -6.60
CA LYS A 285 22.09 -5.53 -5.60
C LYS A 285 21.22 -6.71 -6.05
N ILE A 286 21.25 -7.04 -7.35
CA ILE A 286 20.50 -8.15 -7.95
C ILE A 286 21.49 -9.21 -8.43
N THR A 287 21.29 -10.44 -7.97
CA THR A 287 22.10 -11.59 -8.37
C THR A 287 21.66 -12.17 -9.73
N PRO A 288 22.53 -12.91 -10.44
CA PRO A 288 22.15 -13.59 -11.69
C PRO A 288 21.00 -14.57 -11.50
N LEU A 289 20.93 -15.20 -10.33
CA LEU A 289 19.85 -16.13 -9.99
C LEU A 289 18.51 -15.41 -9.83
N GLU A 290 18.49 -14.27 -9.16
CA GLU A 290 17.27 -13.47 -8.98
C GLU A 290 16.75 -12.92 -10.32
N MET A 291 17.62 -12.41 -11.18
CA MET A 291 17.22 -11.96 -12.52
C MET A 291 16.72 -13.12 -13.39
N ARG A 292 17.34 -14.30 -13.29
CA ARG A 292 16.84 -15.51 -13.95
C ARG A 292 15.44 -15.87 -13.46
N ASN A 293 15.21 -15.87 -12.14
CA ASN A 293 13.90 -16.18 -11.57
C ASN A 293 12.83 -15.17 -12.02
N LEU A 294 13.19 -13.90 -12.15
CA LEU A 294 12.33 -12.86 -12.70
C LEU A 294 12.01 -13.11 -14.18
N ALA A 295 13.01 -13.45 -14.98
CA ALA A 295 12.81 -13.76 -16.40
C ALA A 295 11.94 -15.00 -16.60
N VAL A 296 12.13 -16.05 -15.79
CA VAL A 296 11.27 -17.25 -15.81
C VAL A 296 9.83 -16.91 -15.47
N ALA A 297 9.59 -16.09 -14.43
CA ALA A 297 8.25 -15.62 -14.11
C ALA A 297 7.65 -14.78 -15.26
N ALA A 298 8.43 -13.90 -15.88
CA ALA A 298 7.96 -13.10 -17.02
C ALA A 298 7.59 -13.95 -18.24
N LEU A 299 8.22 -15.11 -18.45
CA LEU A 299 7.89 -16.01 -19.55
C LEU A 299 6.51 -16.69 -19.38
N THR A 300 5.98 -16.81 -18.16
CA THR A 300 4.64 -17.39 -17.95
C THR A 300 3.55 -16.54 -18.58
N VAL A 301 3.80 -15.25 -18.77
CA VAL A 301 2.93 -14.30 -19.48
C VAL A 301 2.59 -14.78 -20.90
N LEU A 302 3.52 -15.46 -21.60
CA LEU A 302 3.29 -15.97 -22.95
C LEU A 302 2.13 -16.98 -23.01
N LEU A 303 1.87 -17.69 -21.91
CA LEU A 303 0.78 -18.67 -21.81
C LEU A 303 -0.60 -18.01 -21.91
N ARG A 304 -0.71 -16.70 -21.68
CA ARG A 304 -1.96 -15.93 -21.81
C ARG A 304 -2.38 -15.69 -23.26
N LYS A 305 -1.45 -15.82 -24.22
CA LYS A 305 -1.67 -15.52 -25.65
C LYS A 305 -2.17 -14.09 -25.90
N ASP A 306 -1.80 -13.15 -25.04
CA ASP A 306 -2.13 -11.73 -25.20
C ASP A 306 -1.01 -10.99 -25.96
N ALA A 307 -1.35 -10.43 -27.13
CA ALA A 307 -0.37 -9.78 -28.00
C ALA A 307 0.28 -8.53 -27.35
N SER A 308 -0.47 -7.81 -26.52
CA SER A 308 -0.01 -6.59 -25.85
C SER A 308 1.02 -6.91 -24.76
N LEU A 309 0.80 -8.00 -24.02
CA LEU A 309 1.76 -8.52 -23.05
C LEU A 309 2.99 -9.12 -23.73
N ASN A 310 2.81 -9.93 -24.78
CA ASN A 310 3.91 -10.52 -25.53
C ASN A 310 4.86 -9.44 -26.06
N ARG A 311 4.33 -8.38 -26.68
CA ARG A 311 5.12 -7.26 -27.19
C ARG A 311 5.98 -6.61 -26.11
N ARG A 312 5.41 -6.37 -24.92
CA ARG A 312 6.13 -5.78 -23.78
C ARG A 312 7.23 -6.69 -23.26
N LEU A 313 6.95 -7.98 -23.11
CA LEU A 313 7.93 -8.97 -22.70
C LEU A 313 9.12 -9.00 -23.67
N PHE A 314 8.87 -9.01 -24.97
CA PHE A 314 9.93 -8.96 -25.97
C PHE A 314 10.75 -7.67 -25.91
N ILE A 315 10.09 -6.51 -25.74
CA ILE A 315 10.78 -5.22 -25.56
C ILE A 315 11.74 -5.30 -24.37
N TRP A 316 11.27 -5.86 -23.25
CA TRP A 316 12.09 -6.01 -22.05
C TRP A 316 13.28 -6.95 -22.26
N LEU A 317 13.05 -8.15 -22.79
CA LEU A 317 14.09 -9.17 -22.99
C LEU A 317 15.16 -8.75 -23.99
N LEU A 318 14.76 -8.04 -25.06
CA LEU A 318 15.67 -7.58 -26.11
C LEU A 318 16.41 -6.30 -25.73
N GLY A 319 16.02 -5.63 -24.64
CA GLY A 319 16.64 -4.39 -24.18
C GLY A 319 16.40 -3.21 -25.13
N SER A 320 15.35 -3.27 -25.96
CA SER A 320 14.94 -2.17 -26.83
C SER A 320 14.37 -1.05 -25.97
N GLN A 321 15.25 -0.25 -25.37
CA GLN A 321 14.91 1.11 -24.99
C GLN A 321 14.27 1.76 -26.20
N ALA A 322 13.16 2.48 -26.00
CA ALA A 322 12.51 3.28 -27.04
C ALA A 322 13.45 4.40 -27.51
N ILE A 323 14.46 4.05 -28.31
CA ILE A 323 15.29 4.93 -29.11
C ILE A 323 15.04 4.48 -30.53
N GLU A 324 14.24 5.25 -31.26
CA GLU A 324 14.11 5.14 -32.71
C GLU A 324 15.50 5.26 -33.34
N SER A 325 16.11 4.12 -33.65
CA SER A 325 17.24 4.04 -34.57
C SER A 325 17.26 2.65 -35.20
N ALA A 326 17.45 2.61 -36.52
CA ALA A 326 17.25 1.44 -37.37
C ALA A 326 18.28 0.30 -37.16
N ASP A 327 19.20 0.42 -36.19
CA ASP A 327 20.28 -0.55 -35.92
C ASP A 327 20.00 -1.48 -34.72
N ALA A 328 18.81 -1.42 -34.12
CA ALA A 328 18.46 -2.20 -32.92
C ALA A 328 18.46 -3.73 -33.11
N SER A 329 18.45 -4.24 -34.35
CA SER A 329 18.32 -5.68 -34.64
C SER A 329 19.56 -6.51 -34.26
N GLN A 330 20.76 -5.92 -34.30
CA GLN A 330 22.02 -6.60 -33.99
C GLN A 330 22.34 -6.60 -32.48
N ASN A 331 21.90 -5.58 -31.75
CA ASN A 331 22.12 -5.47 -30.30
C ASN A 331 21.13 -6.32 -29.50
N ALA A 332 19.89 -6.44 -29.98
CA ALA A 332 18.83 -7.27 -29.38
C ALA A 332 19.20 -8.77 -29.30
N THR A 333 19.94 -9.28 -30.28
CA THR A 333 20.36 -10.69 -30.31
C THR A 333 21.52 -11.01 -29.36
N THR A 334 22.23 -9.99 -28.88
CA THR A 334 23.44 -10.14 -28.05
C THR A 334 23.10 -10.13 -26.56
N VAL A 335 22.15 -9.29 -26.13
CA VAL A 335 21.77 -9.14 -24.72
C VAL A 335 20.99 -10.34 -24.18
N ALA A 336 19.99 -10.84 -24.93
CA ALA A 336 19.23 -12.04 -24.55
C ALA A 336 20.12 -13.30 -24.52
N ARG A 337 21.13 -13.36 -25.41
CA ARG A 337 22.09 -14.47 -25.47
C ARG A 337 23.07 -14.47 -24.29
N ILE A 338 23.45 -13.29 -23.80
CA ILE A 338 24.37 -13.15 -22.65
C ILE A 338 23.65 -13.45 -21.32
N ALA A 339 22.39 -13.03 -21.16
CA ALA A 339 21.66 -13.23 -19.91
C ALA A 339 21.14 -14.67 -19.69
N LEU A 340 20.93 -15.44 -20.78
CA LEU A 340 20.26 -16.75 -20.73
C LEU A 340 21.19 -17.95 -21.00
N HIS A 341 22.51 -17.73 -21.12
CA HIS A 341 23.44 -18.85 -21.25
C HIS A 341 23.68 -19.57 -19.91
N SER A 342 22.77 -20.46 -19.56
CA SER A 342 23.12 -21.78 -19.04
C SER A 342 22.22 -22.83 -19.68
N ASN A 343 22.81 -23.55 -20.65
CA ASN A 343 22.33 -24.75 -21.36
C ASN A 343 21.22 -24.61 -22.43
N ASN A 344 21.68 -24.72 -23.69
CA ASN A 344 21.02 -25.33 -24.86
C ASN A 344 19.49 -25.28 -24.96
N VAL A 345 18.90 -24.11 -25.15
CA VAL A 345 17.61 -24.00 -25.85
C VAL A 345 17.72 -22.90 -26.91
N SER A 346 17.52 -23.30 -28.16
CA SER A 346 17.72 -22.46 -29.34
C SER A 346 16.61 -21.40 -29.45
N PHE A 347 17.01 -20.12 -29.34
CA PHE A 347 16.16 -18.92 -29.39
C PHE A 347 15.36 -18.74 -30.70
N ARG A 348 15.60 -19.59 -31.71
CA ARG A 348 15.00 -19.47 -33.05
C ARG A 348 13.51 -19.81 -33.11
N LEU A 349 12.96 -20.57 -32.17
CA LEU A 349 11.56 -20.99 -32.20
C LEU A 349 10.57 -19.92 -31.67
N LEU A 350 11.03 -18.92 -30.92
CA LEU A 350 10.16 -17.90 -30.33
C LEU A 350 9.85 -16.70 -31.25
N MET A 351 10.58 -16.57 -32.37
CA MET A 351 10.43 -15.45 -33.31
C MET A 351 9.55 -15.79 -34.53
N MET A 352 8.94 -16.97 -34.56
CA MET A 352 8.12 -17.44 -35.70
C MET A 352 6.64 -17.75 -35.33
N ALA A 353 6.14 -17.25 -34.19
CA ALA A 353 4.75 -17.43 -33.78
C ALA A 353 4.07 -16.09 -33.49
#